data_AF-A0A3B9RSW4-F1
#
_entry.id   AF-A0A3B9RSW4-F1
#
_cell.length_a   1.000
_cell.length_b   1.000
_cell.length_c   1.000
_cell.angle_alpha   90.00
_cell.angle_beta   90.00
_cell.angle_gamma   90.00
#
_symmetry.space_group_name_H-M   'P 1'
#
loop_
_entity.id
_entity.type
_entity.pdbx_description
1 polymer ?
#
loop_
_entity_poly.entity_id
_entity_poly.type
_entity_poly.pdbx_seq_one_letter_code
_entity_poly.pdbx_strand_id
1 'polypeptide(L)'
;MAIPKTPKGIGNQITRIRSTLSAFKREYGFIDDGAGDRYYLFNLYFLLGDNRRSSEYLRWFQGQFPSDYGEPSALLCWALILHRGGKGGVHMLGRTMLSNIYLIPYLLGEKTERVAMWHSSNWGEFDYIKEIPGRVLDAVTDEDKAWIRESYYSESFQKVLKRHIEINKALEILHPGEERSALVRELFSLKDSIE
;
A
#
# COMPACT_ATOMS: atom_id res chain seq x y z
N MET A 1 -1.49 -9.80 -13.74
CA MET A 1 -1.46 -9.19 -15.10
C MET A 1 -0.06 -8.70 -15.40
N ALA A 2 0.42 -8.83 -16.65
CA ALA A 2 1.74 -8.33 -17.03
C ALA A 2 1.71 -6.80 -17.22
N ILE A 3 2.67 -6.10 -16.60
CA ILE A 3 2.80 -4.64 -16.70
C ILE A 3 3.35 -4.26 -18.08
N PRO A 4 2.65 -3.41 -18.86
CA PRO A 4 3.15 -2.96 -20.16
C PRO A 4 4.48 -2.21 -20.06
N LYS A 5 5.34 -2.37 -21.08
CA LYS A 5 6.69 -1.80 -21.04
C LYS A 5 6.82 -0.35 -21.48
N THR A 6 5.84 0.17 -22.22
CA THR A 6 5.89 1.52 -22.81
C THR A 6 4.86 2.44 -22.16
N PRO A 7 5.10 3.76 -22.08
CA PRO A 7 4.11 4.71 -21.58
C PRO A 7 2.76 4.62 -22.32
N LYS A 8 2.79 4.45 -23.65
CA LYS A 8 1.58 4.22 -24.46
C LYS A 8 0.86 2.93 -24.04
N GLY A 9 1.59 1.84 -23.83
CA GLY A 9 1.02 0.57 -23.36
C GLY A 9 0.39 0.67 -21.98
N ILE A 10 1.06 1.35 -21.04
CA ILE A 10 0.54 1.62 -19.69
C ILE A 10 -0.74 2.45 -19.80
N GLY A 11 -0.73 3.53 -20.60
CA GLY A 11 -1.90 4.38 -20.83
C GLY A 11 -3.09 3.62 -21.41
N ASN A 12 -2.85 2.75 -22.40
CA ASN A 12 -3.90 1.90 -22.99
C ASN A 12 -4.48 0.92 -21.98
N GLN A 13 -3.63 0.29 -21.16
CA GLN A 13 -4.07 -0.66 -20.13
C GLN A 13 -4.91 0.03 -19.05
N ILE A 14 -4.49 1.22 -18.60
CA ILE A 14 -5.28 2.06 -17.68
C ILE A 14 -6.66 2.32 -18.30
N THR A 15 -6.73 2.82 -19.54
CA THR A 15 -8.00 3.12 -20.21
C THR A 15 -8.89 1.88 -20.30
N ARG A 16 -8.34 0.73 -20.67
CA ARG A 16 -9.08 -0.53 -20.76
C ARG A 16 -9.73 -0.89 -19.42
N ILE A 17 -8.93 -0.97 -18.35
CA ILE A 17 -9.42 -1.34 -17.01
C ILE A 17 -10.47 -0.33 -16.54
N ARG A 18 -10.18 0.97 -16.63
CA ARG A 18 -11.10 2.06 -16.23
C ARG A 18 -12.45 1.96 -16.95
N SER A 19 -12.43 1.68 -18.25
CA SER A 19 -13.64 1.51 -19.05
C SER A 19 -14.44 0.29 -18.62
N THR A 20 -13.78 -0.85 -18.33
CA THR A 20 -14.43 -2.05 -17.81
C THR A 20 -15.11 -1.79 -16.47
N LEU A 21 -14.39 -1.24 -15.49
CA LEU A 21 -14.95 -0.91 -14.17
C LEU A 21 -16.14 0.05 -14.28
N SER A 22 -16.03 1.04 -15.18
CA SER A 22 -17.07 2.05 -15.37
C SER A 22 -18.29 1.49 -16.13
N ALA A 23 -18.07 0.62 -17.11
CA ALA A 23 -19.15 -0.05 -17.83
C ALA A 23 -19.95 -0.95 -16.88
N PHE A 24 -19.25 -1.77 -16.10
CA PHE A 24 -19.86 -2.63 -15.10
C PHE A 24 -20.68 -1.82 -14.10
N LYS A 25 -20.13 -0.72 -13.58
CA LYS A 25 -20.86 0.16 -12.67
C LYS A 25 -22.11 0.78 -13.28
N ARG A 26 -22.07 1.18 -14.55
CA ARG A 26 -23.27 1.72 -15.23
C ARG A 26 -24.35 0.66 -15.41
N GLU A 27 -23.96 -0.57 -15.68
CA GLU A 27 -24.88 -1.66 -15.95
C GLU A 27 -25.49 -2.24 -14.67
N TYR A 28 -24.68 -2.41 -13.61
CA TYR A 28 -25.06 -3.14 -12.41
C TYR A 28 -25.12 -2.28 -11.13
N GLY A 29 -24.71 -1.01 -11.18
CA GLY A 29 -24.74 -0.08 -10.04
C GLY A 29 -23.56 -0.19 -9.08
N PHE A 30 -22.70 -1.21 -9.22
CA PHE A 30 -21.49 -1.41 -8.41
C PHE A 30 -20.27 -1.73 -9.28
N ILE A 31 -19.06 -1.66 -8.73
CA ILE A 31 -17.84 -2.00 -9.45
C ILE A 31 -17.52 -3.48 -9.20
N ASP A 32 -17.36 -4.25 -10.28
CA ASP A 32 -16.70 -5.56 -10.19
C ASP A 32 -15.19 -5.36 -10.21
N ASP A 33 -14.56 -5.69 -9.09
CA ASP A 33 -13.12 -5.62 -8.87
C ASP A 33 -12.58 -6.94 -8.31
N GLY A 34 -13.26 -8.07 -8.56
CA GLY A 34 -12.86 -9.38 -8.05
C GLY A 34 -11.45 -9.82 -8.46
N ALA A 35 -10.92 -9.25 -9.55
CA ALA A 35 -9.56 -9.51 -10.04
C ALA A 35 -8.47 -8.62 -9.40
N GLY A 36 -8.83 -7.68 -8.51
CA GLY A 36 -7.89 -6.74 -7.90
C GLY A 36 -7.39 -5.65 -8.86
N ASP A 37 -8.20 -5.28 -9.85
CA ASP A 37 -7.90 -4.24 -10.84
C ASP A 37 -7.61 -2.88 -10.18
N ARG A 38 -8.26 -2.58 -9.05
CA ARG A 38 -8.03 -1.34 -8.30
C ARG A 38 -6.59 -1.27 -7.79
N TYR A 39 -6.02 -2.34 -7.27
CA TYR A 39 -4.63 -2.34 -6.80
C TYR A 39 -3.64 -2.30 -7.97
N TYR A 40 -3.96 -3.03 -9.04
CA TYR A 40 -3.12 -3.02 -10.24
C TYR A 40 -3.03 -1.63 -10.91
N LEU A 41 -4.10 -0.83 -10.86
CA LEU A 41 -4.10 0.53 -11.38
C LEU A 41 -3.09 1.44 -10.67
N PHE A 42 -2.87 1.30 -9.35
CA PHE A 42 -1.84 2.09 -8.66
C PHE A 42 -0.45 1.88 -9.25
N ASN A 43 -0.08 0.62 -9.51
CA ASN A 43 1.18 0.28 -10.16
C ASN A 43 1.31 0.96 -11.54
N LEU A 44 0.23 0.93 -12.34
CA LEU A 44 0.24 1.56 -13.66
C LEU A 44 0.35 3.08 -13.61
N TYR A 45 -0.38 3.74 -12.70
CA TYR A 45 -0.32 5.20 -12.56
C TYR A 45 1.04 5.67 -12.04
N PHE A 46 1.62 4.96 -11.06
CA PHE A 46 2.96 5.24 -10.57
C PHE A 46 4.01 5.13 -11.69
N LEU A 47 3.97 4.04 -12.45
CA LEU A 47 4.90 3.80 -13.56
C LEU A 47 4.69 4.73 -14.76
N LEU A 48 3.49 5.29 -14.92
CA LEU A 48 3.23 6.29 -15.95
C LEU A 48 3.95 7.62 -15.66
N GLY A 49 4.17 7.94 -14.38
CA GLY A 49 4.83 9.17 -13.94
C GLY A 49 4.04 10.46 -14.23
N ASP A 50 2.76 10.34 -14.63
CA ASP A 50 1.89 11.49 -14.88
C ASP A 50 1.18 11.89 -13.60
N ASN A 51 1.70 12.92 -12.92
CA ASN A 51 1.19 13.40 -11.63
C ASN A 51 -0.28 13.86 -11.69
N ARG A 52 -0.72 14.43 -12.82
CA ARG A 52 -2.09 14.94 -12.98
C ARG A 52 -3.06 13.77 -13.07
N ARG A 53 -2.81 12.83 -13.99
CA ARG A 53 -3.64 11.64 -14.17
C ARG A 53 -3.65 10.75 -12.92
N SER A 54 -2.51 10.63 -12.25
CA SER A 54 -2.41 9.88 -11.00
C SER A 54 -3.24 10.55 -9.90
N SER A 55 -3.16 11.88 -9.74
CA SER A 55 -4.00 12.61 -8.78
C SER A 55 -5.51 12.46 -9.05
N GLU A 56 -5.94 12.44 -10.32
CA GLU A 56 -7.33 12.18 -10.71
C GLU A 56 -7.78 10.78 -10.30
N TYR A 57 -6.90 9.78 -10.49
CA TYR A 57 -7.17 8.43 -10.09
C TYR A 57 -7.28 8.27 -8.57
N LEU A 58 -6.37 8.88 -7.79
CA LEU A 58 -6.42 8.83 -6.33
C LEU A 58 -7.76 9.34 -5.79
N ARG A 59 -8.25 10.49 -6.30
CA ARG A 59 -9.56 11.03 -5.92
C ARG A 59 -10.71 10.10 -6.28
N TRP A 60 -10.67 9.52 -7.48
CA TRP A 60 -11.68 8.54 -7.87
C TRP A 60 -11.64 7.32 -6.96
N PHE A 61 -10.46 6.78 -6.66
CA PHE A 61 -10.31 5.60 -5.82
C PHE A 61 -10.90 5.84 -4.43
N GLN A 62 -10.55 6.96 -3.80
CA GLN A 62 -11.10 7.34 -2.49
C GLN A 62 -12.63 7.45 -2.51
N GLY A 63 -13.20 7.99 -3.59
CA GLY A 63 -14.66 8.08 -3.74
C GLY A 63 -15.37 6.75 -4.03
N GLN A 64 -14.67 5.76 -4.60
CA GLN A 64 -15.25 4.45 -4.89
C GLN A 64 -15.02 3.41 -3.79
N PHE A 65 -13.88 3.51 -3.10
CA PHE A 65 -13.41 2.53 -2.12
C PHE A 65 -12.97 3.24 -0.82
N PRO A 66 -13.86 3.99 -0.15
CA PRO A 66 -13.49 4.79 1.03
C PRO A 66 -13.03 3.94 2.23
N SER A 67 -13.51 2.69 2.32
CA SER A 67 -13.19 1.77 3.40
C SER A 67 -12.04 0.79 3.07
N ASP A 68 -11.31 1.03 1.98
CA ASP A 68 -10.27 0.11 1.54
C ASP A 68 -9.02 0.15 2.44
N TYR A 69 -8.62 -1.03 2.92
CA TYR A 69 -7.44 -1.18 3.78
C TYR A 69 -6.12 -1.08 3.02
N GLY A 70 -6.13 -1.32 1.70
CA GLY A 70 -5.00 -1.19 0.80
C GLY A 70 -4.14 -2.45 0.73
N GLU A 71 -3.70 -2.78 -0.48
CA GLU A 71 -2.66 -3.78 -0.75
C GLU A 71 -1.28 -3.10 -0.65
N PRO A 72 -0.22 -3.75 -0.10
CA PRO A 72 1.01 -3.04 0.24
C PRO A 72 1.74 -2.39 -0.95
N SER A 73 1.81 -3.03 -2.12
CA SER A 73 2.40 -2.46 -3.34
C SER A 73 1.62 -1.24 -3.83
N ALA A 74 0.28 -1.30 -3.79
CA ALA A 74 -0.60 -0.20 -4.16
C ALA A 74 -0.46 0.97 -3.20
N LEU A 75 -0.34 0.71 -1.89
CA LEU A 75 -0.08 1.73 -0.86
C LEU A 75 1.28 2.40 -1.05
N LEU A 76 2.34 1.62 -1.38
CA LEU A 76 3.65 2.17 -1.71
C LEU A 76 3.57 3.10 -2.93
N CYS A 77 2.94 2.64 -4.01
CA CYS A 77 2.75 3.43 -5.22
C CYS A 77 1.96 4.71 -4.92
N TRP A 78 0.92 4.64 -4.08
CA TRP A 78 0.15 5.80 -3.65
C TRP A 78 1.04 6.80 -2.90
N ALA A 79 1.79 6.35 -1.91
CA ALA A 79 2.70 7.20 -1.14
C ALA A 79 3.67 7.94 -2.05
N LEU A 80 4.28 7.24 -3.02
CA LEU A 80 5.23 7.81 -3.97
C LEU A 80 4.57 8.78 -4.97
N ILE A 81 3.37 8.48 -5.46
CA ILE A 81 2.60 9.41 -6.31
C ILE A 81 2.33 10.73 -5.57
N LEU A 82 1.98 10.68 -4.28
CA LEU A 82 1.75 11.88 -3.48
C LEU A 82 3.05 12.64 -3.24
N HIS A 83 4.12 11.93 -2.90
CA HIS A 83 5.43 12.51 -2.60
C HIS A 83 5.97 13.27 -3.81
N ARG A 84 6.06 12.59 -4.96
CA ARG A 84 6.50 13.19 -6.23
C ARG A 84 5.57 14.28 -6.74
N GLY A 85 4.31 14.25 -6.32
CA GLY A 85 3.32 15.28 -6.61
C GLY A 85 3.40 16.51 -5.69
N GLY A 86 4.29 16.52 -4.69
CA GLY A 86 4.42 17.60 -3.70
C GLY A 86 3.24 17.68 -2.73
N LYS A 87 2.47 16.60 -2.55
CA LYS A 87 1.24 16.56 -1.74
C LYS A 87 1.38 15.75 -0.45
N GLY A 88 2.60 15.63 0.07
CA GLY A 88 2.89 14.76 1.22
C GLY A 88 2.98 13.30 0.80
N GLY A 89 2.44 12.38 1.61
CA GLY A 89 2.51 10.93 1.34
C GLY A 89 3.00 10.11 2.54
N VAL A 90 3.51 10.77 3.58
CA VAL A 90 4.00 10.16 4.82
C VAL A 90 2.93 9.26 5.45
N HIS A 91 1.68 9.70 5.54
CA HIS A 91 0.60 8.86 6.07
C HIS A 91 0.35 7.58 5.22
N MET A 92 0.44 7.66 3.89
CA MET A 92 0.33 6.46 3.03
C MET A 92 1.57 5.56 3.15
N LEU A 93 2.76 6.14 3.34
CA LEU A 93 3.98 5.37 3.61
C LEU A 93 3.89 4.64 4.96
N GLY A 94 3.31 5.30 5.97
CA GLY A 94 2.98 4.67 7.25
C GLY A 94 2.00 3.51 7.11
N ARG A 95 0.95 3.67 6.32
CA ARG A 95 0.05 2.56 5.97
C ARG A 95 0.76 1.43 5.22
N THR A 96 1.70 1.75 4.34
CA THR A 96 2.53 0.77 3.63
C THR A 96 3.39 -0.03 4.61
N MET A 97 4.03 0.67 5.56
CA MET A 97 4.81 0.04 6.62
C MET A 97 3.98 -0.95 7.45
N LEU A 98 2.76 -0.55 7.83
CA LEU A 98 1.90 -1.37 8.69
C LEU A 98 1.15 -2.46 7.94
N SER A 99 0.98 -2.35 6.63
CA SER A 99 0.36 -3.40 5.81
C SER A 99 1.33 -4.54 5.50
N ASN A 100 2.65 -4.25 5.45
CA ASN A 100 3.70 -5.25 5.41
C ASN A 100 5.01 -4.68 6.01
N ILE A 101 5.35 -5.11 7.23
CA ILE A 101 6.51 -4.57 7.98
C ILE A 101 7.87 -4.85 7.31
N TYR A 102 7.91 -5.75 6.34
CA TYR A 102 9.13 -6.19 5.67
C TYR A 102 9.38 -5.40 4.38
N LEU A 103 8.36 -4.75 3.81
CA LEU A 103 8.43 -4.10 2.50
C LEU A 103 9.43 -2.93 2.49
N ILE A 104 9.36 -2.02 3.46
CA ILE A 104 10.22 -0.83 3.48
C ILE A 104 11.70 -1.20 3.67
N PRO A 105 12.09 -2.01 4.68
CA PRO A 105 13.50 -2.37 4.83
C PRO A 105 14.04 -3.13 3.62
N TYR A 106 13.23 -4.02 3.01
CA TYR A 106 13.59 -4.70 1.76
C TYR A 106 13.88 -3.69 0.63
N LEU A 107 13.00 -2.70 0.44
CA LEU A 107 13.17 -1.65 -0.57
C LEU A 107 14.43 -0.80 -0.33
N LEU A 108 14.79 -0.59 0.93
CA LEU A 108 16.00 0.13 1.34
C LEU A 108 17.29 -0.70 1.26
N GLY A 109 17.19 -1.97 0.86
CA GLY A 109 18.33 -2.90 0.74
C GLY A 109 18.80 -3.46 2.08
N GLU A 110 17.96 -3.39 3.11
CA GLU A 110 18.27 -3.86 4.45
C GLU A 110 17.92 -5.35 4.61
N LYS A 111 18.63 -6.02 5.53
CA LYS A 111 18.33 -7.41 5.84
C LYS A 111 16.99 -7.49 6.57
N THR A 112 16.03 -8.17 5.97
CA THR A 112 14.74 -8.48 6.58
C THR A 112 14.68 -9.92 7.05
N GLU A 113 14.14 -10.14 8.24
CA GLU A 113 13.93 -11.48 8.80
C GLU A 113 12.46 -11.65 9.17
N ARG A 114 11.97 -12.90 9.13
CA ARG A 114 10.60 -13.21 9.53
C ARG A 114 10.44 -12.93 11.02
N VAL A 115 9.38 -12.21 11.37
CA VAL A 115 8.97 -12.00 12.75
C VAL A 115 7.83 -12.98 13.05
N ALA A 116 8.01 -13.80 14.08
CA ALA A 116 6.94 -14.62 14.64
C ALA A 116 5.91 -13.69 15.31
N MET A 117 4.78 -13.51 14.64
CA MET A 117 3.62 -12.74 15.08
C MET A 117 2.41 -13.14 14.23
N TRP A 118 1.21 -12.77 14.68
CA TRP A 118 0.01 -12.90 13.86
C TRP A 118 0.06 -11.91 12.68
N HIS A 119 -0.36 -12.36 11.49
CA HIS A 119 -0.59 -11.50 10.32
C HIS A 119 -2.09 -11.54 9.97
N SER A 120 -2.65 -10.37 9.67
CA SER A 120 -4.08 -10.24 9.35
C SER A 120 -4.45 -10.76 7.96
N SER A 121 -3.46 -10.87 7.06
CA SER A 121 -3.61 -11.39 5.72
C SER A 121 -2.26 -11.91 5.20
N ASN A 122 -2.31 -12.71 4.14
CA ASN A 122 -1.14 -13.13 3.38
C ASN A 122 -0.31 -11.95 2.85
N TRP A 123 -0.92 -10.79 2.57
CA TRP A 123 -0.19 -9.59 2.17
C TRP A 123 0.71 -9.02 3.27
N GLY A 124 0.41 -9.29 4.54
CA GLY A 124 1.25 -8.89 5.67
C GLY A 124 2.45 -9.82 5.88
N GLU A 125 2.42 -11.02 5.31
CA GLU A 125 3.47 -12.00 5.50
C GLU A 125 4.74 -11.64 4.73
N PHE A 126 5.86 -12.23 5.16
CA PHE A 126 7.18 -11.97 4.58
C PHE A 126 7.26 -12.32 3.08
N ASP A 127 6.58 -13.38 2.65
CA ASP A 127 6.67 -13.86 1.27
C ASP A 127 6.01 -12.92 0.25
N TYR A 128 5.09 -12.05 0.70
CA TYR A 128 4.43 -11.08 -0.18
C TYR A 128 5.43 -10.14 -0.87
N ILE A 129 6.63 -9.91 -0.30
CA ILE A 129 7.70 -9.14 -0.96
C ILE A 129 7.98 -9.64 -2.38
N LYS A 130 7.87 -10.96 -2.60
CA LYS A 130 8.12 -11.60 -3.91
C LYS A 130 7.02 -11.35 -4.93
N GLU A 131 5.84 -10.91 -4.48
CA GLU A 131 4.70 -10.60 -5.34
C GLU A 131 4.73 -9.15 -5.82
N ILE A 132 5.54 -8.28 -5.20
CA ILE A 132 5.69 -6.88 -5.63
C ILE A 132 6.27 -6.85 -7.04
N PRO A 133 5.64 -6.16 -8.01
CA PRO A 133 6.15 -6.13 -9.36
C PRO A 133 7.55 -5.51 -9.42
N GLY A 134 8.54 -6.24 -9.94
CA GLY A 134 9.94 -5.75 -10.01
C GLY A 134 10.07 -4.38 -10.67
N ARG A 135 9.27 -4.10 -11.71
CA ARG A 135 9.25 -2.79 -12.38
C ARG A 135 8.83 -1.64 -11.46
N VAL A 136 7.96 -1.89 -10.47
CA VAL A 136 7.60 -0.90 -9.44
C VAL A 136 8.81 -0.61 -8.56
N LEU A 137 9.50 -1.66 -8.10
CA LEU A 137 10.72 -1.52 -7.30
C LEU A 137 11.82 -0.77 -8.06
N ASP A 138 12.05 -1.12 -9.33
CA ASP A 138 13.04 -0.50 -10.21
C ASP A 138 12.75 0.98 -10.49
N ALA A 139 11.47 1.39 -10.39
CA ALA A 139 11.05 2.76 -10.65
C ALA A 139 11.17 3.66 -9.41
N VAL A 140 11.48 3.12 -8.22
CA VAL A 140 11.77 3.91 -7.01
C VAL A 140 13.17 4.50 -7.12
N THR A 141 13.27 5.83 -7.12
CA THR A 141 14.56 6.53 -7.27
C THR A 141 15.33 6.61 -5.96
N ASP A 142 16.57 7.08 -6.02
CA ASP A 142 17.37 7.30 -4.82
C ASP A 142 16.81 8.46 -3.97
N GLU A 143 16.21 9.48 -4.60
CA GLU A 143 15.49 10.53 -3.87
C GLU A 143 14.27 9.97 -3.11
N ASP A 144 13.48 9.09 -3.75
CA ASP A 144 12.37 8.43 -3.07
C ASP A 144 12.88 7.60 -1.89
N LYS A 145 13.98 6.85 -2.06
CA LYS A 145 14.58 6.04 -0.99
C LYS A 145 15.11 6.90 0.15
N ALA A 146 15.68 8.07 -0.14
CA ALA A 146 16.13 9.01 0.87
C ALA A 146 14.95 9.50 1.71
N TRP A 147 13.86 9.92 1.06
CA TRP A 147 12.64 10.35 1.73
C TRP A 147 11.97 9.22 2.53
N ILE A 148 11.91 8.00 1.97
CA ILE A 148 11.40 6.81 2.66
C ILE A 148 12.24 6.51 3.89
N ARG A 149 13.57 6.55 3.77
CA ARG A 149 14.49 6.27 4.87
C ARG A 149 14.31 7.27 6.00
N GLU A 150 14.29 8.57 5.68
CA GLU A 150 14.07 9.63 6.66
C GLU A 150 12.74 9.44 7.40
N SER A 151 11.67 9.17 6.66
CA SER A 151 10.35 8.93 7.25
C SER A 151 10.32 7.66 8.11
N TYR A 152 10.85 6.55 7.60
CA TYR A 152 10.84 5.25 8.26
C TYR A 152 11.59 5.26 9.59
N TYR A 153 12.76 5.93 9.64
CA TYR A 153 13.57 6.03 10.86
C TYR A 153 13.18 7.17 11.79
N SER A 154 12.13 7.94 11.47
CA SER A 154 11.58 8.92 12.40
C SER A 154 11.06 8.26 13.68
N GLU A 155 11.09 9.00 14.78
CA GLU A 155 10.58 8.51 16.08
C GLU A 155 9.11 8.07 15.98
N SER A 156 8.29 8.82 15.24
CA SER A 156 6.87 8.54 15.00
C SER A 156 6.68 7.15 14.36
N PHE A 157 7.37 6.88 13.25
CA PHE A 157 7.27 5.59 12.55
C PHE A 157 7.78 4.44 13.41
N GLN A 158 8.94 4.60 14.05
CA GLN A 158 9.54 3.54 14.85
C GLN A 158 8.69 3.20 16.09
N LYS A 159 8.09 4.20 16.74
CA LYS A 159 7.17 3.98 17.86
C LYS A 159 5.93 3.20 17.43
N VAL A 160 5.32 3.60 16.31
CA VAL A 160 4.12 2.94 15.77
C VAL A 160 4.43 1.52 15.29
N LEU A 161 5.55 1.31 14.59
CA LEU A 161 6.01 -0.01 14.14
C LEU A 161 6.27 -0.95 15.32
N LYS A 162 6.98 -0.47 16.34
CA LYS A 162 7.24 -1.26 17.55
C LYS A 162 5.92 -1.71 18.18
N ARG A 163 4.97 -0.79 18.35
CA ARG A 163 3.67 -1.11 18.96
C ARG A 163 2.85 -2.07 18.09
N HIS A 164 2.88 -1.91 16.77
CA HIS A 164 2.25 -2.83 15.83
C HIS A 164 2.79 -4.27 16.01
N ILE A 165 4.11 -4.44 16.10
CA ILE A 165 4.73 -5.76 16.30
C ILE A 165 4.35 -6.35 17.66
N GLU A 166 4.40 -5.55 18.73
CA GLU A 166 4.01 -5.99 20.09
C GLU A 166 2.56 -6.50 20.12
N ILE A 167 1.63 -5.74 19.54
CA ILE A 167 0.22 -6.13 19.48
C ILE A 167 0.07 -7.44 18.69
N ASN A 168 0.65 -7.54 17.50
CA ASN A 168 0.50 -8.74 16.67
C ASN A 168 1.14 -9.99 17.29
N LYS A 169 2.23 -9.85 18.07
CA LYS A 169 2.78 -10.94 18.88
C LYS A 169 1.81 -11.41 19.96
N ALA A 170 1.15 -10.47 20.66
CA ALA A 170 0.13 -10.82 21.64
C ALA A 170 -1.10 -11.49 20.99
N LEU A 171 -1.52 -10.98 19.82
CA LEU A 171 -2.64 -11.55 19.06
C LEU A 171 -2.36 -12.95 18.51
N GLU A 172 -1.13 -13.40 18.43
CA GLU A 172 -0.81 -14.78 18.02
C GLU A 172 -1.26 -15.81 19.05
N ILE A 173 -1.23 -15.44 20.34
CA ILE A 173 -1.52 -16.36 21.46
C ILE A 173 -2.88 -16.10 22.12
N LEU A 174 -3.40 -14.88 22.03
CA LEU A 174 -4.64 -14.50 22.72
C LEU A 174 -5.88 -15.07 22.04
N HIS A 175 -6.72 -15.76 22.81
CA HIS A 175 -8.04 -16.20 22.38
C HIS A 175 -9.03 -15.03 22.24
N PRO A 176 -10.14 -15.21 21.50
CA PRO A 176 -11.21 -14.21 21.45
C PRO A 176 -11.71 -13.82 22.84
N GLY A 177 -11.74 -12.52 23.12
CA GLY A 177 -12.11 -11.94 24.42
C GLY A 177 -11.89 -10.43 24.46
N GLU A 178 -12.25 -9.78 25.56
CA GLU A 178 -12.18 -8.32 25.69
C GLU A 178 -10.78 -7.76 25.47
N GLU A 179 -9.76 -8.42 26.01
CA GLU A 179 -8.35 -8.05 25.84
C GLU A 179 -7.93 -8.09 24.36
N ARG A 180 -8.24 -9.18 23.66
CA ARG A 180 -7.97 -9.31 22.23
C ARG A 180 -8.70 -8.21 21.45
N SER A 181 -9.97 -7.96 21.75
CA SER A 181 -10.75 -6.93 21.08
C SER A 181 -10.19 -5.52 21.31
N ALA A 182 -9.66 -5.23 22.50
CA ALA A 182 -8.99 -3.96 22.79
C ALA A 182 -7.73 -3.79 21.94
N LEU A 183 -6.89 -4.81 21.86
CA LEU A 183 -5.66 -4.79 21.05
C LEU A 183 -5.97 -4.67 19.54
N VAL A 184 -7.01 -5.34 19.05
CA VAL A 184 -7.44 -5.20 17.65
C VAL A 184 -7.90 -3.76 17.36
N ARG A 185 -8.67 -3.14 18.26
CA ARG A 185 -9.08 -1.73 18.08
C ARG A 185 -7.87 -0.80 18.06
N GLU A 186 -6.92 -1.00 18.97
CA GLU A 186 -5.68 -0.22 19.00
C GLU A 186 -4.88 -0.39 17.70
N LEU A 187 -4.74 -1.63 17.22
CA LEU A 187 -4.06 -1.95 15.96
C LEU A 187 -4.66 -1.18 14.78
N PHE A 188 -5.99 -1.06 14.70
CA PHE A 188 -6.68 -0.33 13.64
C PHE A 188 -6.45 1.19 13.69
N SER A 189 -6.23 1.77 14.89
CA SER A 189 -5.98 3.21 15.08
C SER A 189 -4.50 3.61 14.98
N LEU A 190 -3.56 2.67 15.00
CA LEU A 190 -2.12 2.98 14.98
C LEU A 190 -1.69 3.85 13.78
N LYS A 191 -2.31 3.65 12.62
CA LYS A 191 -2.02 4.44 11.40
C LYS A 191 -2.34 5.93 11.56
N ASP A 192 -3.26 6.27 12.45
CA ASP A 192 -3.70 7.66 12.70
C ASP A 192 -2.71 8.40 13.61
N SER A 193 -1.77 7.67 14.22
CA SER A 193 -0.68 8.22 15.05
C SER A 193 0.57 8.60 14.23
N ILE A 194 0.52 8.45 12.92
CA ILE A 194 1.61 8.79 12.00
C ILE A 194 1.42 10.23 11.54
N GLU A 195 2.19 11.13 12.15
CA GLU A 195 2.31 12.56 11.80
C GLU A 195 3.27 12.78 10.62
#